data_AF-S6TBS5-F1
#
_entry.id   AF-S6TBS5-F1
#
_cell.length_a   1.000
_cell.length_b   1.000
_cell.length_c   1.000
_cell.angle_alpha   90.00
_cell.angle_beta   90.00
_cell.angle_gamma   90.00
#
_symmetry.space_group_name_H-M   'P 1'
#
loop_
_entity.id
_entity.type
_entity.pdbx_description
1 polymer ?
#
loop_
_entity_poly.entity_id
_entity_poly.type
_entity_poly.pdbx_seq_one_letter_code
_entity_poly.pdbx_strand_id
1 'polypeptide(L)'
;EDGVIREARVAYGGMAAIPKRAAACEQALVGQPWNNATVEQACAALKEDFSPLSDFRASKEYRLLSAQNLLRKYFIELQTPAIATRVTDYV
;
A
#
# COMPACT_ATOMS: atom_id res chain seq x y z
N GLU A 1 15.61 -9.09 6.09
CA GLU A 1 17.05 -9.25 6.36
C GLU A 1 17.80 -8.90 5.09
N ASP A 2 18.98 -8.27 5.20
CA ASP A 2 19.81 -7.90 4.04
C ASP A 2 19.11 -7.09 2.95
N GLY A 3 18.17 -6.22 3.34
CA GLY A 3 17.37 -5.41 2.41
C GLY A 3 16.25 -6.18 1.70
N VAL A 4 16.07 -7.47 1.98
CA VAL A 4 15.00 -8.33 1.46
C VAL A 4 13.84 -8.44 2.46
N ILE A 5 12.63 -8.39 1.92
CA ILE A 5 11.37 -8.47 2.67
C ILE A 5 11.11 -9.93 3.05
N ARG A 6 11.20 -10.26 4.34
CA ARG A 6 10.97 -11.63 4.83
C ARG A 6 9.49 -11.95 4.99
N GLU A 7 8.72 -10.99 5.48
CA GLU A 7 7.29 -11.09 5.70
C GLU A 7 6.63 -9.75 5.37
N ALA A 8 5.44 -9.79 4.76
CA ALA A 8 4.63 -8.61 4.50
C ALA A 8 3.20 -8.87 4.98
N ARG A 9 2.64 -7.89 5.68
CA ARG A 9 1.22 -7.86 6.09
C ARG A 9 0.63 -6.52 5.67
N VAL A 10 -0.25 -6.56 4.69
CA VAL A 10 -0.87 -5.39 4.09
C VAL A 10 -2.38 -5.58 4.17
N ALA A 11 -3.07 -4.68 4.86
CA ALA A 11 -4.52 -4.77 5.03
C ALA A 11 -5.16 -3.40 4.82
N TYR A 12 -6.36 -3.41 4.23
CA TYR A 12 -7.14 -2.19 3.98
C TYR A 12 -8.57 -2.33 4.52
N GLY A 13 -9.07 -1.25 5.10
CA GLY A 13 -10.48 -1.02 5.37
C GLY A 13 -11.12 -0.18 4.26
N GLY A 14 -12.41 -0.35 4.00
CA GLY A 14 -13.15 0.44 2.99
C GLY A 14 -12.84 0.11 1.53
N MET A 15 -12.03 -0.93 1.28
CA MET A 15 -11.68 -1.46 -0.05
C MET A 15 -12.48 -2.71 -0.44
N ALA A 16 -13.17 -3.32 0.52
CA ALA A 16 -14.03 -4.49 0.37
C ALA A 16 -15.17 -4.43 1.40
N ALA A 17 -16.09 -5.40 1.38
CA ALA A 17 -17.20 -5.49 2.33
C ALA A 17 -16.75 -5.63 3.80
N ILE A 18 -15.56 -6.21 4.01
CA ILE A 18 -14.91 -6.35 5.33
C ILE A 18 -13.45 -5.88 5.23
N PRO A 19 -12.80 -5.52 6.35
CA PRO A 19 -11.35 -5.37 6.39
C PRO A 19 -10.68 -6.65 5.88
N LYS A 20 -9.79 -6.51 4.91
CA LYS A 20 -9.20 -7.65 4.20
C LYS A 20 -7.71 -7.42 3.95
N ARG A 21 -6.91 -8.48 4.05
CA ARG A 21 -5.50 -8.50 3.63
C ARG A 21 -5.37 -8.53 2.11
N ALA A 22 -4.35 -7.84 1.61
CA ALA A 22 -3.99 -7.77 0.21
C ALA A 22 -3.00 -8.89 -0.12
N ALA A 23 -3.52 -10.10 -0.38
CA ALA A 23 -2.70 -11.30 -0.52
C ALA A 23 -1.79 -11.26 -1.75
N ALA A 24 -2.28 -10.75 -2.89
CA ALA A 24 -1.46 -10.60 -4.10
C ALA A 24 -0.36 -9.55 -3.88
N CYS A 25 -0.69 -8.43 -3.25
CA CYS A 25 0.28 -7.41 -2.85
C CYS A 25 1.36 -7.97 -1.91
N GLU A 26 0.98 -8.74 -0.89
CA GLU A 26 1.94 -9.35 0.05
C GLU A 26 2.87 -10.35 -0.65
N GLN A 27 2.33 -11.17 -1.56
CA GLN A 27 3.12 -12.11 -2.36
C GLN A 27 4.12 -11.38 -3.28
N ALA A 28 3.74 -10.24 -3.85
CA ALA A 28 4.65 -9.42 -4.66
C ALA A 28 5.79 -8.80 -3.84
N LEU A 29 5.64 -8.67 -2.53
CA LEU A 29 6.65 -8.12 -1.63
C LEU A 29 7.60 -9.20 -1.10
N VAL A 30 7.07 -10.33 -0.62
CA VAL A 30 7.89 -11.35 0.06
C VAL A 30 8.98 -11.90 -0.86
N GLY A 31 10.22 -11.91 -0.35
CA GLY A 31 11.40 -12.37 -1.08
C GLY A 31 12.01 -11.34 -2.03
N GLN A 32 11.41 -10.15 -2.17
CA GLN A 32 11.94 -9.07 -3.00
C GLN A 32 12.75 -8.05 -2.18
N PRO A 33 13.70 -7.33 -2.80
CA PRO A 33 14.37 -6.21 -2.17
C PRO A 33 13.41 -5.04 -1.89
N TRP A 34 13.59 -4.31 -0.80
CA TRP A 34 12.77 -3.13 -0.50
C TRP A 34 13.23 -1.91 -1.31
N ASN A 35 12.79 -1.82 -2.56
CA ASN A 35 13.09 -0.72 -3.48
C ASN A 35 11.85 -0.25 -4.27
N ASN A 36 12.01 0.81 -5.05
CA ASN A 36 10.92 1.43 -5.81
C ASN A 36 10.25 0.45 -6.80
N ALA A 37 11.03 -0.36 -7.54
CA ALA A 37 10.48 -1.30 -8.52
C ALA A 37 9.58 -2.35 -7.85
N THR A 38 10.01 -2.90 -6.71
CA THR A 38 9.23 -3.86 -5.92
C THR A 38 7.96 -3.22 -5.37
N VAL A 39 8.03 -1.97 -4.88
CA VAL A 39 6.85 -1.25 -4.38
C VAL A 39 5.83 -0.99 -5.50
N GLU A 40 6.27 -0.61 -6.69
CA GLU A 40 5.38 -0.40 -7.83
C GLU A 40 4.72 -1.69 -8.31
N GLN A 41 5.44 -2.82 -8.32
CA GLN A 41 4.87 -4.15 -8.59
C GLN A 41 3.80 -4.51 -7.56
N ALA A 42 4.08 -4.32 -6.27
CA ALA A 42 3.12 -4.56 -5.20
C ALA A 42 1.91 -3.62 -5.27
N CYS A 43 2.09 -2.37 -5.71
CA CYS A 43 0.99 -1.44 -5.98
C CYS A 43 0.11 -1.91 -7.13
N ALA A 44 0.70 -2.47 -8.19
CA ALA A 44 -0.06 -3.02 -9.31
C ALA A 44 -0.93 -4.21 -8.88
N ALA A 45 -0.38 -5.11 -8.05
CA ALA A 45 -1.06 -6.29 -7.52
C ALA A 45 -2.30 -5.96 -6.67
N LEU A 46 -2.40 -4.75 -6.09
CA LEU A 46 -3.60 -4.32 -5.35
C LEU A 46 -4.88 -4.32 -6.21
N LYS A 47 -4.76 -4.27 -7.54
CA LYS A 47 -5.89 -4.40 -8.47
C LYS A 47 -6.52 -5.80 -8.46
N GLU A 48 -5.74 -6.81 -8.11
CA GLU A 48 -6.21 -8.20 -8.00
C GLU A 48 -6.84 -8.47 -6.64
N ASP A 49 -6.38 -7.75 -5.62
CA ASP A 49 -6.88 -7.90 -4.25
C ASP A 49 -8.24 -7.22 -4.00
N PHE A 50 -8.52 -6.12 -4.70
CA PHE A 50 -9.66 -5.25 -4.43
C PHE A 50 -10.41 -4.79 -5.68
N SER A 51 -11.74 -4.80 -5.58
CA SER A 51 -12.66 -4.13 -6.52
C SER A 51 -13.60 -3.23 -5.71
N PRO A 52 -13.15 -2.04 -5.29
CA PRO A 52 -13.92 -1.18 -4.40
C PRO A 52 -15.14 -0.58 -5.12
N LEU A 53 -16.15 -0.21 -4.33
CA LEU A 53 -17.33 0.51 -4.83
C LEU A 53 -17.07 2.02 -4.89
N SER A 54 -17.73 2.69 -5.82
CA SER A 54 -17.88 4.15 -5.79
C SER A 54 -19.07 4.53 -4.91
N ASP A 55 -18.92 5.56 -4.08
CA ASP A 55 -20.02 6.18 -3.31
C ASP A 55 -19.80 7.70 -3.16
N PHE A 56 -20.62 8.36 -2.34
CA PHE A 56 -20.51 9.81 -2.09
C PHE A 56 -19.19 10.26 -1.45
N ARG A 57 -18.41 9.33 -0.85
CA ARG A 57 -17.13 9.64 -0.22
C ARG A 57 -15.98 9.60 -1.21
N ALA A 58 -16.01 8.62 -2.13
CA ALA A 58 -14.94 8.43 -3.11
C ALA A 58 -15.33 7.48 -4.24
N SER A 59 -14.76 7.70 -5.43
CA SER A 59 -14.82 6.75 -6.54
C SER A 59 -13.95 5.50 -6.29
N LYS A 60 -14.26 4.41 -6.99
CA LYS A 60 -13.46 3.18 -6.96
C LYS A 60 -12.01 3.41 -7.40
N GLU A 61 -11.80 4.25 -8.41
CA GLU A 61 -10.47 4.61 -8.91
C GLU A 61 -9.67 5.36 -7.85
N TYR A 62 -10.32 6.32 -7.17
CA TYR A 62 -9.68 7.09 -6.11
C TYR A 62 -9.32 6.22 -4.90
N ARG A 63 -10.20 5.29 -4.51
CA ARG A 63 -9.94 4.33 -3.43
C ARG A 63 -8.73 3.45 -3.74
N LEU A 64 -8.67 2.90 -4.95
CA LEU A 64 -7.54 2.09 -5.40
C LEU A 64 -6.24 2.90 -5.47
N LEU A 65 -6.28 4.10 -6.03
CA LEU A 65 -5.13 5.00 -6.08
C LEU A 65 -4.64 5.37 -4.68
N SER A 66 -5.55 5.63 -3.75
CA SER A 66 -5.23 5.92 -2.35
C SER A 66 -4.55 4.74 -1.67
N ALA A 67 -5.05 3.52 -1.87
CA ALA A 67 -4.40 2.31 -1.35
C ALA A 67 -2.96 2.18 -1.85
N GLN A 68 -2.75 2.34 -3.16
CA GLN A 68 -1.40 2.32 -3.75
C GLN A 68 -0.50 3.43 -3.19
N ASN A 69 -1.03 4.63 -3.02
CA ASN A 69 -0.29 5.77 -2.49
C ASN A 69 0.07 5.59 -1.01
N LEU A 70 -0.75 4.90 -0.22
CA LEU A 70 -0.40 4.57 1.17
C LEU A 70 0.78 3.61 1.24
N LEU A 71 0.88 2.64 0.32
CA LEU A 71 2.05 1.76 0.22
C LEU A 71 3.30 2.54 -0.22
N ARG A 72 3.19 3.41 -1.22
CA ARG A 72 4.29 4.32 -1.64
C ARG A 72 4.73 5.24 -0.51
N LYS A 73 3.78 5.80 0.22
CA LYS A 73 4.02 6.65 1.39
C LYS A 73 4.82 5.89 2.45
N TYR A 74 4.44 4.64 2.75
CA TYR A 74 5.18 3.81 3.70
C TYR A 74 6.63 3.55 3.25
N PHE A 75 6.85 3.32 1.95
CA PHE A 75 8.20 3.23 1.39
C PHE A 75 9.01 4.52 1.60
N ILE A 76 8.41 5.68 1.30
CA ILE A 76 9.04 6.99 1.51
C ILE A 76 9.36 7.23 2.99
N GLU A 77 8.44 6.92 3.90
CA GLU A 77 8.65 7.08 5.36
C GLU A 77 9.88 6.30 5.85
N LEU A 78 10.06 5.07 5.37
CA LEU A 78 11.19 4.24 5.79
C LEU A 78 12.53 4.68 5.18
N GLN A 79 12.51 5.22 3.95
CA GLN A 79 13.71 5.65 3.24
C GLN A 79 14.15 7.06 3.63
N THR A 80 13.20 7.95 3.93
CA THR A 80 13.46 9.36 4.25
C THR A 80 12.65 9.81 5.48
N PRO A 81 13.07 9.41 6.69
CA PRO A 81 12.33 9.71 7.93
C PRO A 81 12.13 11.20 8.22
N ALA A 82 12.95 12.08 7.62
CA ALA A 82 12.85 13.53 7.77
C ALA A 82 11.71 14.17 6.96
N ILE A 83 11.13 13.46 5.98
CA ILE A 83 9.98 13.96 5.22
C ILE A 83 8.73 13.71 6.07
N ALA A 84 8.08 14.80 6.45
CA ALA A 84 6.75 14.75 7.06
C ALA A 84 5.76 14.17 6.05
N THR A 85 5.17 13.03 6.39
CA THR A 85 4.11 12.42 5.57
C THR A 85 2.85 12.14 6.38
N ARG A 86 2.86 12.38 7.70
CA ARG A 86 1.70 12.16 8.57
C ARG A 86 1.03 13.47 8.91
N VAL A 87 -0.29 13.42 9.07
CA VAL A 87 -1.10 14.62 9.42
C VAL A 87 -0.84 15.08 10.86
N THR A 88 -0.22 14.24 11.70
CA THR A 88 0.24 14.63 13.04
C THR A 88 1.47 15.53 13.02
N ASP A 89 2.13 15.67 11.87
CA ASP A 89 3.39 16.41 11.76
C ASP A 89 3.16 17.88 11.36
N TYR A 90 1.90 18.31 11.21
CA TYR A 90 1.54 19.71 11.05
C TYR A 90 1.52 20.39 12.43
N VAL A 91 2.40 21.38 12.61
CA VAL A 91 2.42 22.33 13.73
C VAL A 91 1.74 23.63 13.30
#